data_AF-A0A0G0S749-F1
#
_entry.id   AF-A0A0G0S749-F1
#
_cell.length_a   1.000
_cell.length_b   1.000
_cell.length_c   1.000
_cell.angle_alpha   90.00
_cell.angle_beta   90.00
_cell.angle_gamma   90.00
#
_symmetry.space_group_name_H-M   'P 1'
#
loop_
_entity.id
_entity.type
_entity.pdbx_description
1 polymer ?
#
loop_
_entity_poly.entity_id
_entity_poly.type
_entity_poly.pdbx_seq_one_letter_code
_entity_poly.pdbx_strand_id
1 'polypeptide(L)'
;MYSTWIMKNSRDCMDCGFIAERGERLYEVIDSRASYQCQYGIFLKDCSSCYYCYDCHGCNECFMSTNLRNKSYVFKNQQYTREEYLKKIKNLELYSFVNRQGLVKEFEDMVKQEAIHRYVISDKNCMDIYHAGWNTTELCYELQGCTRTANCQFCHLCYDNMNVMYSDTCQNSQNLFGCVSIKKGEYMIFNKKYSKADYETLKEKIIEHMKQTGEYGEFFPPEIAPVYYNETQGNLYMPMPKQEVLAKGWQWEDNVPGTFSKETISSGSIPDKIEGVPDSYLNEIFACIDCSKNYNITKNELLFYRKESLPFPRKCPNCRYKRRFDLRPARKLWHRACMCDKNHISHKGKCEVEFETCYATERKEKVYCESCYNKEVY
;
A
#
# COMPACT_ATOMS: atom_id res chain seq x y z
N MET A 1 1.69 -0.97 15.07
CA MET A 1 0.48 -0.29 15.57
C MET A 1 -0.33 0.38 14.45
N TYR A 2 0.15 0.42 13.20
CA TYR A 2 -0.57 0.95 12.05
C TYR A 2 -0.47 -0.06 10.89
N SER A 3 -1.48 -0.13 10.00
CA SER A 3 -1.72 -1.23 9.06
C SER A 3 -2.49 -0.77 7.81
N THR A 4 -2.65 -1.61 6.78
CA THR A 4 -3.70 -1.44 5.75
C THR A 4 -4.47 -2.75 5.42
N TRP A 5 -4.24 -3.86 6.16
CA TRP A 5 -5.21 -4.75 6.82
C TRP A 5 -4.54 -6.09 7.29
N ILE A 6 -4.95 -6.71 8.40
CA ILE A 6 -4.29 -7.92 8.93
C ILE A 6 -5.34 -8.88 9.50
N MET A 7 -5.17 -10.19 9.33
CA MET A 7 -6.21 -11.16 9.73
C MET A 7 -6.02 -11.76 11.14
N LYS A 8 -5.02 -12.62 11.38
CA LYS A 8 -4.89 -13.39 12.65
C LYS A 8 -3.45 -13.65 13.12
N ASN A 9 -3.35 -14.05 14.39
CA ASN A 9 -2.18 -14.52 15.14
C ASN A 9 -0.84 -13.86 14.78
N SER A 10 -0.76 -12.54 14.96
CA SER A 10 0.50 -11.78 14.83
C SER A 10 0.91 -11.11 16.16
N ARG A 11 2.20 -10.88 16.41
CA ARG A 11 2.72 -10.13 17.58
C ARG A 11 3.86 -9.18 17.22
N ASP A 12 4.00 -8.10 18.00
CA ASP A 12 5.04 -7.06 17.89
C ASP A 12 5.20 -6.43 16.47
N CYS A 13 4.14 -5.82 15.92
CA CYS A 13 4.15 -5.23 14.57
C CYS A 13 4.20 -3.69 14.56
N MET A 14 4.95 -3.11 13.62
CA MET A 14 4.97 -1.68 13.27
C MET A 14 5.15 -1.49 11.75
N ASP A 15 4.89 -0.27 11.29
CA ASP A 15 3.80 0.07 10.36
C ASP A 15 3.64 -0.76 9.04
N CYS A 16 2.46 -1.35 8.81
CA CYS A 16 2.24 -2.37 7.77
C CYS A 16 1.23 -2.01 6.63
N GLY A 17 1.24 -2.81 5.54
CA GLY A 17 0.37 -2.74 4.36
C GLY A 17 -0.75 -3.80 4.30
N PHE A 18 -0.46 -5.11 4.24
CA PHE A 18 -1.40 -6.18 4.65
C PHE A 18 -0.62 -7.35 5.30
N ILE A 19 -1.23 -8.24 6.11
CA ILE A 19 -0.65 -9.54 6.57
C ILE A 19 -1.77 -10.56 6.90
N ALA A 20 -1.79 -11.74 6.28
CA ALA A 20 -2.96 -12.62 6.35
C ALA A 20 -2.92 -13.74 7.43
N GLU A 21 -1.77 -13.99 8.08
CA GLU A 21 -1.52 -14.91 9.23
C GLU A 21 0.01 -15.09 9.37
N ARG A 22 0.55 -15.98 10.22
CA ARG A 22 0.68 -15.82 11.68
C ARG A 22 2.13 -15.39 11.96
N GLY A 23 2.40 -14.17 12.43
CA GLY A 23 3.78 -13.64 12.46
C GLY A 23 4.20 -13.01 13.79
N GLU A 24 5.38 -13.28 14.35
CA GLU A 24 5.79 -12.60 15.61
C GLU A 24 7.11 -11.80 15.50
N ARG A 25 6.97 -10.48 15.64
CA ARG A 25 7.91 -9.33 15.60
C ARG A 25 8.26 -8.81 14.19
N LEU A 26 7.80 -7.59 13.82
CA LEU A 26 7.82 -7.02 12.46
C LEU A 26 7.90 -5.46 12.44
N TYR A 27 8.73 -4.82 11.60
CA TYR A 27 8.75 -3.35 11.38
C TYR A 27 9.65 -2.93 10.19
N GLU A 28 9.25 -2.33 9.06
CA GLU A 28 7.92 -2.00 8.47
C GLU A 28 7.62 -2.93 7.26
N VAL A 29 6.35 -3.08 6.82
CA VAL A 29 5.95 -4.19 5.89
C VAL A 29 4.86 -3.79 4.88
N ILE A 30 4.78 -4.41 3.68
CA ILE A 30 3.67 -4.19 2.71
C ILE A 30 2.78 -5.40 2.33
N ASP A 31 3.23 -6.67 2.30
CA ASP A 31 2.30 -7.83 2.45
C ASP A 31 3.01 -9.10 3.00
N SER A 32 2.29 -9.97 3.74
CA SER A 32 2.87 -11.18 4.37
C SER A 32 1.91 -12.33 4.68
N ARG A 33 2.46 -13.56 4.76
CA ARG A 33 1.93 -14.62 5.64
C ARG A 33 2.95 -15.04 6.70
N ALA A 34 2.91 -16.27 7.25
CA ALA A 34 3.41 -16.58 8.59
C ALA A 34 4.90 -16.27 8.80
N SER A 35 5.29 -15.89 10.02
CA SER A 35 6.56 -15.16 10.22
C SER A 35 7.14 -15.21 11.64
N TYR A 36 8.39 -14.80 11.77
CA TYR A 36 9.03 -14.39 13.03
C TYR A 36 10.16 -13.38 12.75
N GLN A 37 10.35 -12.40 13.65
CA GLN A 37 11.39 -11.36 13.70
C GLN A 37 11.84 -10.73 12.34
N CYS A 38 11.11 -9.76 11.77
CA CYS A 38 11.46 -9.09 10.49
C CYS A 38 11.60 -7.54 10.56
N GLN A 39 12.59 -6.93 9.87
CA GLN A 39 12.66 -5.46 9.68
C GLN A 39 13.47 -4.97 8.45
N TYR A 40 12.98 -4.41 7.32
CA TYR A 40 11.65 -4.14 6.74
C TYR A 40 11.37 -5.12 5.56
N GLY A 41 10.22 -5.08 4.88
CA GLY A 41 10.09 -5.77 3.58
C GLY A 41 8.78 -5.74 2.77
N ILE A 42 8.87 -6.24 1.53
CA ILE A 42 7.82 -6.31 0.49
C ILE A 42 8.13 -7.47 -0.50
N PHE A 43 7.36 -8.53 -0.73
CA PHE A 43 6.27 -9.17 0.03
C PHE A 43 6.77 -10.58 0.45
N LEU A 44 6.16 -11.23 1.45
CA LEU A 44 6.75 -12.42 2.11
C LEU A 44 5.76 -13.54 2.47
N LYS A 45 6.24 -14.78 2.56
CA LYS A 45 5.49 -15.97 3.04
C LYS A 45 6.43 -17.19 3.02
N ASP A 46 6.63 -18.06 4.00
CA ASP A 46 6.44 -17.97 5.44
C ASP A 46 7.86 -18.04 6.09
N CYS A 47 8.12 -17.45 7.28
CA CYS A 47 9.46 -16.89 7.60
C CYS A 47 9.94 -17.02 9.07
N SER A 48 11.27 -17.01 9.27
CA SER A 48 12.01 -16.65 10.52
C SER A 48 13.53 -16.65 10.27
N SER A 49 14.36 -15.62 10.46
CA SER A 49 14.21 -14.21 10.87
C SER A 49 14.96 -13.27 9.90
N CYS A 50 14.61 -11.97 9.82
CA CYS A 50 14.87 -11.17 8.61
C CYS A 50 15.15 -9.66 8.79
N TYR A 51 15.95 -9.08 7.91
CA TYR A 51 16.14 -7.63 7.79
C TYR A 51 16.32 -7.17 6.33
N TYR A 52 15.62 -6.09 5.95
CA TYR A 52 15.59 -5.41 4.63
C TYR A 52 15.52 -6.37 3.40
N CYS A 53 14.30 -6.70 2.94
CA CYS A 53 14.06 -7.70 1.88
C CYS A 53 13.05 -7.30 0.80
N TYR A 54 13.24 -7.80 -0.43
CA TYR A 54 12.34 -7.66 -1.59
C TYR A 54 12.14 -9.00 -2.32
N ASP A 55 10.88 -9.40 -2.58
CA ASP A 55 10.34 -10.60 -3.28
C ASP A 55 10.84 -12.00 -2.80
N CYS A 56 10.28 -12.58 -1.72
CA CYS A 56 10.75 -13.87 -1.15
C CYS A 56 9.66 -14.90 -0.77
N HIS A 57 10.01 -16.20 -0.78
CA HIS A 57 9.13 -17.31 -0.35
C HIS A 57 9.90 -18.40 0.47
N GLY A 58 9.47 -18.69 1.71
CA GLY A 58 9.95 -19.80 2.57
C GLY A 58 11.31 -19.59 3.26
N CYS A 59 11.42 -18.71 4.26
CA CYS A 59 12.70 -18.04 4.58
C CYS A 59 13.27 -18.24 6.00
N ASN A 60 14.58 -18.56 6.07
CA ASN A 60 15.48 -18.46 7.24
C ASN A 60 16.93 -18.24 6.74
N GLU A 61 17.82 -17.38 7.26
CA GLU A 61 17.67 -16.13 8.02
C GLU A 61 18.51 -15.04 7.32
N CYS A 62 18.07 -13.76 7.35
CA CYS A 62 18.48 -12.78 6.34
C CYS A 62 18.79 -11.36 6.86
N PHE A 63 19.75 -10.65 6.23
CA PHE A 63 19.99 -9.20 6.40
C PHE A 63 20.53 -8.56 5.09
N MET A 64 19.80 -7.59 4.51
CA MET A 64 20.08 -6.91 3.21
C MET A 64 19.99 -7.79 1.95
N SER A 65 18.78 -7.88 1.39
CA SER A 65 18.39 -8.96 0.44
C SER A 65 17.67 -8.46 -0.84
N THR A 66 17.69 -9.27 -1.90
CA THR A 66 16.82 -9.11 -3.10
C THR A 66 16.57 -10.48 -3.75
N ASN A 67 15.31 -10.82 -4.04
CA ASN A 67 14.82 -11.95 -4.84
C ASN A 67 15.37 -13.36 -4.44
N LEU A 68 15.00 -13.89 -3.26
CA LEU A 68 15.60 -15.14 -2.72
C LEU A 68 14.62 -16.25 -2.34
N ARG A 69 15.09 -17.50 -2.51
CA ARG A 69 14.45 -18.77 -2.09
C ARG A 69 15.53 -19.78 -1.65
N ASN A 70 15.28 -20.55 -0.58
CA ASN A 70 16.14 -21.62 -0.04
C ASN A 70 17.63 -21.29 0.28
N LYS A 71 17.95 -20.08 0.78
CA LYS A 71 19.31 -19.73 1.28
C LYS A 71 19.27 -19.09 2.66
N SER A 72 20.33 -19.26 3.45
CA SER A 72 20.52 -18.70 4.80
C SER A 72 21.87 -18.00 4.93
N TYR A 73 21.98 -17.05 5.86
CA TYR A 73 23.22 -16.29 6.16
C TYR A 73 23.71 -15.42 4.98
N VAL A 74 22.79 -14.71 4.33
CA VAL A 74 23.08 -13.83 3.19
C VAL A 74 23.23 -12.38 3.64
N PHE A 75 24.24 -11.68 3.12
CA PHE A 75 24.47 -10.25 3.28
C PHE A 75 24.91 -9.63 1.95
N LYS A 76 24.22 -8.58 1.47
CA LYS A 76 24.46 -7.93 0.17
C LYS A 76 24.50 -8.93 -1.00
N ASN A 77 23.47 -9.78 -1.06
CA ASN A 77 23.33 -10.87 -2.04
C ASN A 77 24.47 -11.92 -2.07
N GLN A 78 25.40 -11.90 -1.10
CA GLN A 78 26.46 -12.89 -0.94
C GLN A 78 26.17 -13.79 0.27
N GLN A 79 26.36 -15.10 0.12
CA GLN A 79 26.17 -16.08 1.20
C GLN A 79 27.46 -16.27 2.03
N TYR A 80 27.31 -16.37 3.35
CA TYR A 80 28.39 -16.48 4.34
C TYR A 80 28.23 -17.71 5.24
N THR A 81 29.26 -18.04 6.01
CA THR A 81 29.09 -18.95 7.16
C THR A 81 28.37 -18.25 8.31
N ARG A 82 27.76 -19.04 9.21
CA ARG A 82 27.02 -18.53 10.39
C ARG A 82 27.89 -17.63 11.28
N GLU A 83 29.15 -17.99 11.51
CA GLU A 83 30.04 -17.24 12.40
C GLU A 83 30.46 -15.90 11.81
N GLU A 84 30.83 -15.87 10.53
CA GLU A 84 31.17 -14.64 9.80
C GLU A 84 29.96 -13.70 9.72
N TYR A 85 28.77 -14.25 9.47
CA TYR A 85 27.51 -13.51 9.42
C TYR A 85 27.20 -12.85 10.78
N LEU A 86 27.26 -13.60 11.88
CA LEU A 86 27.03 -13.07 13.23
C LEU A 86 28.08 -12.01 13.62
N LYS A 87 29.35 -12.21 13.24
CA LYS A 87 30.43 -11.22 13.45
C LYS A 87 30.20 -9.94 12.66
N LYS A 88 29.75 -10.03 11.40
CA LYS A 88 29.39 -8.87 10.57
C LYS A 88 28.21 -8.10 11.19
N ILE A 89 27.14 -8.78 11.60
CA ILE A 89 25.97 -8.13 12.23
C ILE A 89 26.36 -7.38 13.51
N LYS A 90 27.14 -8.00 14.39
CA LYS A 90 27.54 -7.36 15.67
C LYS A 90 28.29 -6.04 15.46
N ASN A 91 29.07 -5.93 14.39
CA ASN A 91 29.86 -4.74 14.06
C ASN A 91 29.05 -3.60 13.42
N LEU A 92 27.80 -3.81 13.01
CA LEU A 92 26.98 -2.81 12.31
C LEU A 92 26.19 -1.87 13.24
N GLU A 93 26.23 -2.09 14.56
CA GLU A 93 25.53 -1.27 15.58
C GLU A 93 24.10 -0.86 15.19
N LEU A 94 23.26 -1.85 14.83
CA LEU A 94 21.90 -1.65 14.30
C LEU A 94 20.91 -0.95 15.25
N TYR A 95 21.32 -0.59 16.46
CA TYR A 95 20.54 0.20 17.43
C TYR A 95 20.79 1.71 17.31
N SER A 96 21.82 2.15 16.57
CA SER A 96 22.08 3.57 16.28
C SER A 96 21.18 4.09 15.16
N PHE A 97 20.61 5.29 15.34
CA PHE A 97 19.81 5.95 14.30
C PHE A 97 20.67 6.31 13.09
N VAL A 98 21.86 6.89 13.31
CA VAL A 98 22.78 7.31 12.23
C VAL A 98 23.20 6.11 11.38
N ASN A 99 23.64 5.01 12.01
CA ASN A 99 24.07 3.82 11.28
C ASN A 99 22.92 3.16 10.51
N ARG A 100 21.72 3.08 11.10
CA ARG A 100 20.52 2.62 10.38
C ARG A 100 20.19 3.48 9.17
N GLN A 101 20.29 4.81 9.28
CA GLN A 101 19.96 5.71 8.17
C GLN A 101 20.89 5.51 6.97
N GLY A 102 22.20 5.33 7.21
CA GLY A 102 23.18 5.00 6.17
C GLY A 102 22.87 3.66 5.50
N LEU A 103 22.61 2.63 6.30
CA LEU A 103 22.28 1.29 5.81
C LEU A 103 20.98 1.25 4.97
N VAL A 104 19.92 1.94 5.40
CA VAL A 104 18.67 2.04 4.62
C VAL A 104 18.90 2.67 3.25
N LYS A 105 19.74 3.71 3.17
CA LYS A 105 20.08 4.33 1.88
C LYS A 105 20.84 3.35 0.96
N GLU A 106 21.82 2.64 1.51
CA GLU A 106 22.57 1.62 0.76
C GLU A 106 21.67 0.50 0.23
N PHE A 107 20.67 0.08 1.03
CA PHE A 107 19.66 -0.89 0.60
C PHE A 107 18.81 -0.39 -0.57
N GLU A 108 18.29 0.84 -0.48
CA GLU A 108 17.50 1.43 -1.54
C GLU A 108 18.28 1.56 -2.85
N ASP A 109 19.58 1.92 -2.78
CA ASP A 109 20.45 2.02 -3.94
C ASP A 109 20.74 0.64 -4.56
N MET A 110 20.96 -0.41 -3.75
CA MET A 110 21.12 -1.80 -4.20
C MET A 110 19.86 -2.32 -4.92
N VAL A 111 18.67 -2.11 -4.35
CA VAL A 111 17.39 -2.50 -4.98
C VAL A 111 17.22 -1.79 -6.33
N LYS A 112 17.49 -0.48 -6.41
CA LYS A 112 17.33 0.29 -7.65
C LYS A 112 18.32 -0.09 -8.76
N GLN A 113 19.50 -0.62 -8.43
CA GLN A 113 20.60 -0.82 -9.40
C GLN A 113 20.87 -2.30 -9.73
N GLU A 114 20.65 -3.21 -8.78
CA GLU A 114 21.09 -4.61 -8.88
C GLU A 114 19.93 -5.61 -8.94
N ALA A 115 18.77 -5.30 -8.36
CA ALA A 115 17.62 -6.20 -8.34
C ALA A 115 16.95 -6.34 -9.72
N ILE A 116 16.48 -7.56 -10.02
CA ILE A 116 15.66 -7.85 -11.20
C ILE A 116 14.19 -7.66 -10.82
N HIS A 117 13.41 -7.02 -11.67
CA HIS A 117 12.00 -6.73 -11.40
C HIS A 117 11.09 -7.40 -12.46
N ARG A 118 9.95 -7.95 -12.03
CA ARG A 118 8.91 -8.49 -12.92
C ARG A 118 8.06 -7.36 -13.49
N TYR A 119 7.69 -7.48 -14.77
CA TYR A 119 6.99 -6.43 -15.52
C TYR A 119 5.59 -6.03 -14.96
N VAL A 120 4.81 -6.98 -14.41
CA VAL A 120 3.45 -6.72 -13.86
C VAL A 120 3.07 -7.70 -12.73
N ILE A 121 2.11 -7.28 -11.90
CA ILE A 121 1.34 -8.13 -10.96
C ILE A 121 -0.14 -7.95 -11.33
N SER A 122 -0.89 -9.02 -11.60
CA SER A 122 -2.26 -8.96 -12.13
C SER A 122 -3.14 -10.12 -11.65
N ASP A 123 -4.37 -9.78 -11.27
CA ASP A 123 -5.52 -10.68 -11.19
C ASP A 123 -6.42 -10.49 -12.45
N LYS A 124 -7.38 -11.39 -12.70
CA LYS A 124 -8.18 -11.39 -13.96
C LYS A 124 -9.64 -10.92 -13.78
N ASN A 125 -10.10 -10.09 -14.73
CA ASN A 125 -11.47 -9.58 -14.97
C ASN A 125 -12.03 -8.55 -13.96
N CYS A 126 -11.62 -7.27 -14.05
CA CYS A 126 -12.13 -6.15 -13.24
C CYS A 126 -12.11 -4.80 -14.00
N MET A 127 -13.00 -3.87 -13.63
CA MET A 127 -12.92 -2.43 -13.94
C MET A 127 -13.87 -1.64 -13.03
N ASP A 128 -13.53 -0.45 -12.55
CA ASP A 128 -12.34 -0.29 -11.70
C ASP A 128 -12.77 0.04 -10.26
N ILE A 129 -11.88 -0.19 -9.29
CA ILE A 129 -12.26 -0.64 -7.95
C ILE A 129 -11.27 -0.13 -6.90
N TYR A 130 -11.78 0.30 -5.73
CA TYR A 130 -10.98 0.34 -4.50
C TYR A 130 -11.56 -0.55 -3.38
N HIS A 131 -10.92 -1.72 -3.18
CA HIS A 131 -11.18 -2.83 -2.24
C HIS A 131 -12.28 -3.84 -2.61
N ALA A 132 -11.84 -5.08 -2.86
CA ALA A 132 -12.66 -6.29 -2.99
C ALA A 132 -11.93 -7.52 -2.42
N GLY A 133 -12.65 -8.61 -2.10
CA GLY A 133 -12.10 -9.66 -1.23
C GLY A 133 -12.70 -11.07 -1.33
N TRP A 134 -11.81 -12.02 -1.60
CA TRP A 134 -11.85 -13.43 -1.18
C TRP A 134 -12.86 -14.43 -1.81
N ASN A 135 -13.35 -14.13 -3.02
CA ASN A 135 -13.95 -15.01 -4.07
C ASN A 135 -15.45 -14.80 -4.40
N THR A 136 -15.78 -15.13 -5.65
CA THR A 136 -17.02 -14.87 -6.42
C THR A 136 -17.36 -13.39 -6.62
N THR A 137 -17.04 -12.88 -7.81
CA THR A 137 -17.23 -11.50 -8.28
C THR A 137 -17.63 -11.53 -9.76
N GLU A 138 -18.79 -10.95 -10.11
CA GLU A 138 -19.28 -10.71 -11.48
C GLU A 138 -20.38 -9.62 -11.46
N LEU A 139 -20.90 -9.10 -12.57
CA LEU A 139 -20.24 -8.17 -13.49
C LEU A 139 -20.26 -6.73 -12.89
N CYS A 140 -19.16 -5.97 -12.94
CA CYS A 140 -18.96 -4.74 -12.14
C CYS A 140 -18.44 -3.53 -12.95
N TYR A 141 -18.88 -2.30 -12.64
CA TYR A 141 -18.23 -1.02 -13.03
C TYR A 141 -18.29 0.05 -11.91
N GLU A 142 -17.21 0.83 -11.82
CA GLU A 142 -16.88 1.96 -10.92
C GLU A 142 -17.33 1.85 -9.45
N LEU A 143 -16.40 1.43 -8.59
CA LEU A 143 -16.67 0.95 -7.23
C LEU A 143 -15.62 1.37 -6.18
N GLN A 144 -16.04 1.55 -4.93
CA GLN A 144 -15.13 1.53 -3.78
C GLN A 144 -15.76 0.91 -2.52
N GLY A 145 -15.27 -0.28 -2.11
CA GLY A 145 -15.41 -0.83 -0.76
C GLY A 145 -16.10 -2.19 -0.55
N CYS A 146 -16.22 -3.10 -1.52
CA CYS A 146 -17.24 -4.19 -1.52
C CYS A 146 -16.69 -5.63 -1.63
N THR A 147 -17.28 -6.63 -0.97
CA THR A 147 -16.88 -8.06 -1.09
C THR A 147 -18.05 -9.03 -1.29
N ARG A 148 -17.92 -9.96 -2.26
CA ARG A 148 -18.88 -11.04 -2.67
C ARG A 148 -20.17 -10.53 -3.33
N THR A 149 -20.12 -10.33 -4.65
CA THR A 149 -21.05 -9.47 -5.41
C THR A 149 -21.53 -10.10 -6.72
N ALA A 150 -22.76 -9.77 -7.15
CA ALA A 150 -23.29 -10.02 -8.49
C ALA A 150 -24.04 -8.79 -9.06
N ASN A 151 -23.65 -8.33 -10.25
CA ASN A 151 -24.23 -7.23 -11.06
C ASN A 151 -24.30 -5.85 -10.38
N CYS A 152 -23.23 -5.05 -10.51
CA CYS A 152 -23.07 -3.73 -9.87
C CYS A 152 -22.63 -2.63 -10.86
N GLN A 153 -23.13 -1.39 -10.71
CA GLN A 153 -22.69 -0.20 -11.46
C GLN A 153 -22.76 1.07 -10.56
N PHE A 154 -21.70 1.89 -10.54
CA PHE A 154 -21.62 3.23 -9.92
C PHE A 154 -22.04 3.29 -8.44
N CYS A 155 -21.24 2.68 -7.55
CA CYS A 155 -21.59 2.54 -6.13
C CYS A 155 -20.39 2.76 -5.16
N HIS A 156 -20.68 3.36 -4.01
CA HIS A 156 -19.72 3.55 -2.91
C HIS A 156 -20.25 2.86 -1.62
N LEU A 157 -19.37 2.20 -0.85
CA LEU A 157 -19.65 1.54 0.45
C LEU A 157 -20.91 0.64 0.54
N CYS A 158 -21.28 -0.05 -0.55
CA CYS A 158 -22.47 -0.90 -0.61
C CYS A 158 -22.15 -2.39 -0.35
N TYR A 159 -22.81 -3.03 0.62
CA TYR A 159 -22.53 -4.41 1.07
C TYR A 159 -23.70 -5.38 0.90
N ASP A 160 -23.41 -6.59 0.39
CA ASP A 160 -24.34 -7.71 0.28
C ASP A 160 -25.68 -7.34 -0.44
N ASN A 161 -25.60 -6.62 -1.57
CA ASN A 161 -26.77 -6.15 -2.33
C ASN A 161 -26.91 -6.82 -3.71
N MET A 162 -28.09 -6.68 -4.35
CA MET A 162 -28.37 -7.16 -5.71
C MET A 162 -29.10 -6.10 -6.55
N ASN A 163 -28.67 -5.86 -7.79
CA ASN A 163 -29.28 -4.88 -8.71
C ASN A 163 -29.39 -3.46 -8.09
N VAL A 164 -28.25 -2.83 -7.81
CA VAL A 164 -28.16 -1.49 -7.23
C VAL A 164 -27.40 -0.56 -8.18
N MET A 165 -27.93 0.65 -8.40
CA MET A 165 -27.38 1.66 -9.30
C MET A 165 -27.36 3.05 -8.64
N TYR A 166 -26.31 3.84 -8.88
CA TYR A 166 -26.16 5.23 -8.38
C TYR A 166 -26.52 5.37 -6.90
N SER A 167 -26.02 4.47 -6.05
CA SER A 167 -26.41 4.37 -4.64
C SER A 167 -25.20 4.29 -3.73
N ASP A 168 -25.34 4.79 -2.49
CA ASP A 168 -24.26 4.86 -1.50
C ASP A 168 -24.69 4.25 -0.15
N THR A 169 -23.77 3.55 0.51
CA THR A 169 -23.90 3.08 1.91
C THR A 169 -25.14 2.19 2.14
N CYS A 170 -25.62 1.51 1.08
CA CYS A 170 -26.75 0.59 1.15
C CYS A 170 -26.31 -0.84 1.53
N GLN A 171 -27.11 -1.56 2.32
CA GLN A 171 -26.75 -2.86 2.89
C GLN A 171 -27.89 -3.89 2.80
N ASN A 172 -27.58 -5.14 2.42
CA ASN A 172 -28.53 -6.26 2.39
C ASN A 172 -29.84 -5.97 1.62
N SER A 173 -29.77 -5.21 0.52
CA SER A 173 -30.91 -4.64 -0.20
C SER A 173 -30.92 -5.05 -1.68
N GLN A 174 -32.08 -4.95 -2.34
CA GLN A 174 -32.19 -5.30 -3.77
C GLN A 174 -33.05 -4.33 -4.59
N ASN A 175 -32.74 -4.18 -5.88
CA ASN A 175 -33.49 -3.33 -6.81
C ASN A 175 -33.59 -1.87 -6.29
N LEU A 176 -32.44 -1.20 -6.23
CA LEU A 176 -32.33 0.20 -5.79
C LEU A 176 -31.78 1.10 -6.90
N PHE A 177 -32.28 2.34 -6.98
CA PHE A 177 -31.75 3.40 -7.85
C PHE A 177 -31.66 4.73 -7.09
N GLY A 178 -30.51 5.40 -7.07
CA GLY A 178 -30.39 6.72 -6.42
C GLY A 178 -30.54 6.69 -4.89
N CYS A 179 -30.29 5.54 -4.23
CA CYS A 179 -30.59 5.35 -2.81
C CYS A 179 -29.36 5.56 -1.91
N VAL A 180 -29.58 6.07 -0.70
CA VAL A 180 -28.52 6.37 0.28
C VAL A 180 -28.87 5.80 1.65
N SER A 181 -27.94 5.09 2.28
CA SER A 181 -28.06 4.55 3.66
C SER A 181 -29.22 3.57 3.90
N ILE A 182 -29.72 2.89 2.86
CA ILE A 182 -30.83 1.93 2.98
C ILE A 182 -30.34 0.58 3.53
N LYS A 183 -31.12 -0.04 4.43
CA LYS A 183 -30.87 -1.38 4.97
C LYS A 183 -32.09 -2.27 4.73
N LYS A 184 -31.90 -3.42 4.08
CA LYS A 184 -32.99 -4.37 3.71
C LYS A 184 -34.11 -3.72 2.89
N GLY A 185 -33.76 -2.80 1.99
CA GLY A 185 -34.68 -2.15 1.07
C GLY A 185 -34.95 -3.00 -0.17
N GLU A 186 -36.12 -2.77 -0.79
CA GLU A 186 -36.53 -3.45 -2.02
C GLU A 186 -37.44 -2.56 -2.88
N TYR A 187 -37.15 -2.51 -4.19
CA TYR A 187 -37.85 -1.70 -5.21
C TYR A 187 -37.97 -0.23 -4.79
N MET A 188 -36.82 0.43 -4.66
CA MET A 188 -36.75 1.81 -4.16
C MET A 188 -36.00 2.75 -5.11
N ILE A 189 -36.53 3.95 -5.28
CA ILE A 189 -35.91 5.04 -6.04
C ILE A 189 -35.84 6.27 -5.13
N PHE A 190 -34.66 6.87 -5.00
CA PHE A 190 -34.42 8.02 -4.09
C PHE A 190 -34.98 7.80 -2.67
N ASN A 191 -34.64 6.65 -2.06
CA ASN A 191 -35.12 6.20 -0.74
C ASN A 191 -36.64 6.02 -0.57
N LYS A 192 -37.43 6.13 -1.64
CA LYS A 192 -38.88 5.87 -1.61
C LYS A 192 -39.20 4.49 -2.20
N LYS A 193 -40.10 3.74 -1.55
CA LYS A 193 -40.54 2.40 -2.01
C LYS A 193 -41.67 2.50 -3.03
N TYR A 194 -41.64 1.61 -4.02
CA TYR A 194 -42.60 1.50 -5.12
C TYR A 194 -43.13 0.07 -5.26
N SER A 195 -44.17 -0.13 -6.08
CA SER A 195 -44.48 -1.46 -6.61
C SER A 195 -43.40 -1.86 -7.63
N LYS A 196 -43.27 -3.16 -7.94
CA LYS A 196 -42.31 -3.63 -8.95
C LYS A 196 -42.53 -2.97 -10.32
N ALA A 197 -43.78 -2.87 -10.77
CA ALA A 197 -44.12 -2.29 -12.08
C ALA A 197 -43.84 -0.78 -12.13
N ASP A 198 -44.16 -0.05 -11.05
CA ASP A 198 -43.85 1.38 -10.95
C ASP A 198 -42.34 1.63 -10.89
N TYR A 199 -41.60 0.79 -10.15
CA TYR A 199 -40.14 0.84 -10.07
C TYR A 199 -39.50 0.64 -11.45
N GLU A 200 -39.89 -0.41 -12.18
CA GLU A 200 -39.35 -0.69 -13.52
C GLU A 200 -39.63 0.47 -14.48
N THR A 201 -40.88 0.95 -14.52
CA THR A 201 -41.30 2.08 -15.36
C THR A 201 -40.58 3.39 -15.03
N LEU A 202 -40.40 3.71 -13.74
CA LEU A 202 -39.76 4.96 -13.32
C LEU A 202 -38.23 4.90 -13.50
N LYS A 203 -37.61 3.74 -13.21
CA LYS A 203 -36.18 3.51 -13.44
C LYS A 203 -35.81 3.72 -14.91
N GLU A 204 -36.59 3.16 -15.84
CA GLU A 204 -36.33 3.31 -17.28
C GLU A 204 -36.42 4.77 -17.75
N LYS A 205 -37.38 5.54 -17.24
CA LYS A 205 -37.50 6.98 -17.53
C LYS A 205 -36.29 7.78 -17.04
N ILE A 206 -35.78 7.45 -15.84
CA ILE A 206 -34.59 8.11 -15.30
C ILE A 206 -33.34 7.74 -16.12
N ILE A 207 -33.17 6.46 -16.46
CA ILE A 207 -32.07 5.99 -17.31
C ILE A 207 -32.07 6.69 -18.67
N GLU A 208 -33.24 6.82 -19.31
CA GLU A 208 -33.33 7.47 -20.62
C GLU A 208 -33.02 8.98 -20.55
N HIS A 209 -33.44 9.66 -19.48
CA HIS A 209 -33.01 11.04 -19.22
C HIS A 209 -31.49 11.15 -19.02
N MET A 210 -30.91 10.27 -18.19
CA MET A 210 -29.46 10.27 -17.92
C MET A 210 -28.61 9.97 -19.15
N LYS A 211 -29.12 9.19 -20.14
CA LYS A 211 -28.43 9.02 -21.44
C LYS A 211 -28.44 10.31 -22.26
N GLN A 212 -29.51 11.08 -22.20
CA GLN A 212 -29.65 12.34 -22.94
C GLN A 212 -28.78 13.46 -22.35
N THR A 213 -28.53 13.43 -21.03
CA THR A 213 -27.59 14.33 -20.34
C THR A 213 -26.14 13.86 -20.39
N GLY A 214 -25.89 12.60 -20.78
CA GLY A 214 -24.54 12.00 -20.81
C GLY A 214 -24.07 11.48 -19.46
N GLU A 215 -24.92 11.47 -18.43
CA GLU A 215 -24.62 11.01 -17.07
C GLU A 215 -24.75 9.48 -16.93
N TYR A 216 -25.49 8.82 -17.83
CA TYR A 216 -25.69 7.37 -17.76
C TYR A 216 -24.44 6.61 -18.21
N GLY A 217 -23.65 6.14 -17.25
CA GLY A 217 -22.41 5.41 -17.51
C GLY A 217 -21.23 5.84 -16.64
N GLU A 218 -21.37 6.95 -15.90
CA GLU A 218 -20.28 7.59 -15.16
C GLU A 218 -20.44 7.42 -13.63
N PHE A 219 -19.32 7.40 -12.90
CA PHE A 219 -19.32 7.51 -11.45
C PHE A 219 -19.86 8.85 -10.93
N PHE A 220 -20.05 8.94 -9.62
CA PHE A 220 -20.42 10.19 -8.97
C PHE A 220 -19.43 11.33 -9.29
N PRO A 221 -19.92 12.51 -9.71
CA PRO A 221 -19.06 13.63 -10.07
C PRO A 221 -18.14 14.07 -8.92
N PRO A 222 -16.87 14.42 -9.18
CA PRO A 222 -15.93 14.87 -8.14
C PRO A 222 -16.41 16.15 -7.42
N GLU A 223 -17.29 16.93 -8.03
CA GLU A 223 -17.92 18.12 -7.47
C GLU A 223 -18.81 17.82 -6.24
N ILE A 224 -19.32 16.59 -6.10
CA ILE A 224 -20.12 16.16 -4.93
C ILE A 224 -19.31 15.36 -3.91
N ALA A 225 -17.99 15.25 -4.07
CA ALA A 225 -17.13 14.58 -3.10
C ALA A 225 -17.13 15.34 -1.76
N PRO A 226 -17.26 14.65 -0.60
CA PRO A 226 -17.31 15.29 0.71
C PRO A 226 -15.92 15.72 1.26
N VAL A 227 -14.89 15.65 0.43
CA VAL A 227 -13.47 15.83 0.79
C VAL A 227 -12.68 16.44 -0.36
N TYR A 228 -11.66 17.24 -0.03
CA TYR A 228 -10.84 17.92 -1.02
C TYR A 228 -9.79 16.98 -1.63
N TYR A 229 -9.43 17.18 -2.91
CA TYR A 229 -8.57 16.23 -3.64
C TYR A 229 -7.27 15.91 -2.91
N ASN A 230 -6.63 16.94 -2.35
CA ASN A 230 -5.36 16.85 -1.65
C ASN A 230 -5.40 16.08 -0.31
N GLU A 231 -6.59 15.87 0.25
CA GLU A 231 -6.83 15.04 1.43
C GLU A 231 -7.13 13.58 1.07
N THR A 232 -7.54 13.31 -0.18
CA THR A 232 -7.88 11.96 -0.64
C THR A 232 -6.65 11.09 -0.85
N GLN A 233 -6.88 9.77 -0.90
CA GLN A 233 -5.89 8.81 -1.41
C GLN A 233 -5.52 9.08 -2.88
N GLY A 234 -6.35 9.79 -3.66
CA GLY A 234 -6.06 10.18 -5.04
C GLY A 234 -4.76 10.97 -5.14
N ASN A 235 -4.59 12.01 -4.30
CA ASN A 235 -3.37 12.82 -4.25
C ASN A 235 -2.14 12.07 -3.68
N LEU A 236 -2.32 10.92 -3.02
CA LEU A 236 -1.21 10.05 -2.65
C LEU A 236 -0.76 9.18 -3.85
N TYR A 237 -1.70 8.62 -4.62
CA TYR A 237 -1.39 7.81 -5.81
C TYR A 237 -0.96 8.65 -7.03
N MET A 238 -1.53 9.84 -7.19
CA MET A 238 -1.35 10.76 -8.32
C MET A 238 -1.22 12.19 -7.78
N PRO A 239 -0.08 12.56 -7.16
CA PRO A 239 0.11 13.88 -6.59
C PRO A 239 0.03 14.96 -7.65
N MET A 240 -0.82 15.96 -7.42
CA MET A 240 -1.18 16.98 -8.42
C MET A 240 -1.00 18.40 -7.86
N PRO A 241 -0.42 19.36 -8.61
CA PRO A 241 -0.36 20.76 -8.18
C PRO A 241 -1.75 21.37 -8.04
N LYS A 242 -1.94 22.27 -7.06
CA LYS A 242 -3.22 22.97 -6.82
C LYS A 242 -3.81 23.59 -8.09
N GLN A 243 -2.98 24.17 -8.95
CA GLN A 243 -3.40 24.79 -10.20
C GLN A 243 -4.06 23.79 -11.17
N GLU A 244 -3.53 22.57 -11.25
CA GLU A 244 -4.07 21.52 -12.13
C GLU A 244 -5.36 20.90 -11.55
N VAL A 245 -5.42 20.72 -10.22
CA VAL A 245 -6.65 20.28 -9.53
C VAL A 245 -7.80 21.26 -9.79
N LEU A 246 -7.56 22.56 -9.58
CA LEU A 246 -8.56 23.61 -9.84
C LEU A 246 -8.93 23.72 -11.32
N ALA A 247 -7.97 23.50 -12.24
CA ALA A 247 -8.24 23.48 -13.68
C ALA A 247 -9.13 22.29 -14.13
N LYS A 248 -9.23 21.23 -13.32
CA LYS A 248 -10.15 20.10 -13.52
C LYS A 248 -11.53 20.32 -12.89
N GLY A 249 -11.80 21.47 -12.27
CA GLY A 249 -13.03 21.74 -11.51
C GLY A 249 -13.04 21.15 -10.10
N TRP A 250 -11.96 20.46 -9.69
CA TRP A 250 -11.89 19.77 -8.41
C TRP A 250 -11.50 20.72 -7.27
N GLN A 251 -11.92 20.38 -6.06
CA GLN A 251 -11.71 21.22 -4.88
C GLN A 251 -10.35 20.95 -4.20
N TRP A 252 -9.77 21.97 -3.56
CA TRP A 252 -8.49 21.90 -2.83
C TRP A 252 -8.60 22.56 -1.44
N GLU A 253 -8.13 21.89 -0.39
CA GLU A 253 -8.03 22.43 0.97
C GLU A 253 -6.68 23.12 1.20
N ASP A 254 -6.69 24.40 1.57
CA ASP A 254 -5.48 25.15 1.91
C ASP A 254 -5.03 24.93 3.37
N ASN A 255 -5.96 24.63 4.27
CA ASN A 255 -5.76 24.52 5.72
C ASN A 255 -5.65 23.06 6.18
N VAL A 256 -4.83 22.25 5.48
CA VAL A 256 -4.70 20.81 5.73
C VAL A 256 -4.41 20.52 7.22
N PRO A 257 -5.28 19.77 7.94
CA PRO A 257 -5.19 19.62 9.39
C PRO A 257 -3.81 19.24 9.93
N GLY A 258 -3.34 19.96 10.94
CA GLY A 258 -2.08 19.68 11.63
C GLY A 258 -1.75 20.73 12.69
N THR A 259 -1.07 20.29 13.76
CA THR A 259 -0.45 21.16 14.76
C THR A 259 0.99 21.45 14.34
N PHE A 260 1.46 22.68 14.52
CA PHE A 260 2.81 23.13 14.18
C PHE A 260 3.35 24.07 15.26
N SER A 261 4.68 24.11 15.43
CA SER A 261 5.37 25.01 16.36
C SER A 261 4.89 24.90 17.82
N LYS A 262 4.52 23.68 18.24
CA LYS A 262 4.12 23.31 19.62
C LYS A 262 5.01 22.22 20.22
N GLU A 263 6.13 21.90 19.58
CA GLU A 263 7.10 20.97 20.13
C GLU A 263 7.71 21.47 21.44
N THR A 264 7.78 20.58 22.42
CA THR A 264 8.44 20.80 23.71
C THR A 264 9.89 20.29 23.68
N ILE A 265 10.18 19.35 22.78
CA ILE A 265 11.51 18.76 22.58
C ILE A 265 11.97 18.96 21.13
N SER A 266 13.16 19.54 20.97
CA SER A 266 13.83 19.68 19.67
C SER A 266 14.23 18.33 19.10
N SER A 267 14.04 18.12 17.80
CA SER A 267 14.38 16.86 17.13
C SER A 267 15.86 16.47 17.23
N GLY A 268 16.75 17.46 17.42
CA GLY A 268 18.19 17.27 17.62
C GLY A 268 18.59 16.84 19.04
N SER A 269 17.73 17.04 20.05
CA SER A 269 17.99 16.57 21.43
C SER A 269 17.46 15.16 21.69
N ILE A 270 16.75 14.55 20.74
CA ILE A 270 16.34 13.15 20.80
C ILE A 270 17.61 12.27 20.74
N PRO A 271 17.87 11.39 21.73
CA PRO A 271 19.02 10.48 21.74
C PRO A 271 19.14 9.59 20.49
N ASP A 272 20.37 9.23 20.12
CA ASP A 272 20.64 8.32 18.98
C ASP A 272 20.09 6.90 19.23
N LYS A 273 20.23 6.41 20.47
CA LYS A 273 19.85 5.06 20.91
C LYS A 273 18.66 5.11 21.88
N ILE A 274 17.82 4.07 21.89
CA ILE A 274 16.54 4.07 22.61
C ILE A 274 16.68 3.98 24.14
N GLU A 275 17.80 3.46 24.62
CA GLU A 275 18.15 3.36 26.05
C GLU A 275 18.31 4.75 26.69
N GLY A 276 18.65 5.77 25.89
CA GLY A 276 18.75 7.16 26.35
C GLY A 276 17.39 7.88 26.47
N VAL A 277 16.30 7.28 26.00
CA VAL A 277 14.98 7.93 25.94
C VAL A 277 14.20 7.71 27.24
N PRO A 278 13.90 8.76 28.02
CA PRO A 278 13.19 8.64 29.30
C PRO A 278 11.67 8.49 29.12
N ASP A 279 10.98 7.98 30.15
CA ASP A 279 9.52 7.83 30.16
C ASP A 279 8.76 9.18 30.10
N SER A 280 9.41 10.29 30.46
CA SER A 280 8.82 11.63 30.35
C SER A 280 8.40 11.97 28.92
N TYR A 281 9.07 11.40 27.89
CA TYR A 281 8.75 11.61 26.47
C TYR A 281 7.31 11.22 26.08
N LEU A 282 6.58 10.50 26.93
CA LEU A 282 5.15 10.23 26.75
C LEU A 282 4.25 11.48 26.93
N ASN A 283 4.75 12.51 27.61
CA ASN A 283 4.05 13.77 27.85
C ASN A 283 4.54 14.91 26.92
N GLU A 284 5.47 14.61 26.02
CA GLU A 284 6.19 15.59 25.20
C GLU A 284 5.65 15.65 23.78
N ILE A 285 5.88 16.79 23.12
CA ILE A 285 5.47 17.06 21.74
C ILE A 285 6.73 17.18 20.90
N PHE A 286 6.79 16.42 19.80
CA PHE A 286 7.92 16.40 18.86
C PHE A 286 7.52 17.06 17.54
N ALA A 287 8.48 17.60 16.79
CA ALA A 287 8.28 18.10 15.42
C ALA A 287 8.83 17.11 14.39
N CYS A 288 8.07 16.83 13.33
CA CYS A 288 8.50 15.96 12.24
C CYS A 288 9.62 16.62 11.42
N ILE A 289 10.76 15.93 11.24
CA ILE A 289 11.89 16.45 10.45
C ILE A 289 11.57 16.68 8.95
N ASP A 290 10.54 16.01 8.41
CA ASP A 290 10.18 16.12 6.98
C ASP A 290 9.13 17.21 6.70
N CYS A 291 8.15 17.39 7.58
CA CYS A 291 6.96 18.20 7.31
C CYS A 291 6.58 19.17 8.43
N SER A 292 7.41 19.28 9.47
CA SER A 292 7.23 20.13 10.66
C SER A 292 5.95 19.91 11.48
N LYS A 293 5.01 19.05 11.05
CA LYS A 293 3.83 18.68 11.84
C LYS A 293 4.25 18.09 13.18
N ASN A 294 3.62 18.55 14.24
CA ASN A 294 3.81 18.02 15.57
C ASN A 294 3.18 16.63 15.71
N TYR A 295 3.80 15.78 16.53
CA TYR A 295 3.30 14.47 16.91
C TYR A 295 3.73 14.12 18.34
N ASN A 296 2.99 13.24 18.98
CA ASN A 296 3.37 12.60 20.24
C ASN A 296 3.59 11.10 20.01
N ILE A 297 3.93 10.36 21.07
CA ILE A 297 4.12 8.91 21.04
C ILE A 297 3.29 8.25 22.14
N THR A 298 2.66 7.11 21.84
CA THR A 298 1.91 6.35 22.84
C THR A 298 2.83 5.48 23.70
N LYS A 299 2.39 5.14 24.92
CA LYS A 299 3.11 4.21 25.81
C LYS A 299 3.45 2.88 25.12
N ASN A 300 2.51 2.34 24.33
CA ASN A 300 2.70 1.08 23.63
C ASN A 300 3.74 1.19 22.51
N GLU A 301 3.83 2.34 21.81
CA GLU A 301 4.87 2.57 20.82
C GLU A 301 6.25 2.68 21.48
N LEU A 302 6.40 3.45 22.57
CA LEU A 302 7.67 3.56 23.29
C LEU A 302 8.16 2.20 23.83
N LEU A 303 7.23 1.38 24.36
CA LEU A 303 7.52 0.00 24.77
C LEU A 303 7.97 -0.86 23.59
N PHE A 304 7.35 -0.72 22.41
CA PHE A 304 7.76 -1.42 21.20
C PHE A 304 9.16 -1.01 20.74
N TYR A 305 9.45 0.29 20.66
CA TYR A 305 10.78 0.78 20.27
C TYR A 305 11.88 0.24 21.19
N ARG A 306 11.65 0.24 22.51
CA ARG A 306 12.59 -0.34 23.49
C ARG A 306 12.76 -1.86 23.33
N LYS A 307 11.66 -2.59 23.20
CA LYS A 307 11.66 -4.06 23.08
C LYS A 307 12.43 -4.56 21.85
N GLU A 308 12.31 -3.84 20.73
CA GLU A 308 13.00 -4.18 19.48
C GLU A 308 14.35 -3.47 19.29
N SER A 309 14.87 -2.77 20.31
CA SER A 309 16.11 -1.98 20.27
C SER A 309 16.16 -0.99 19.08
N LEU A 310 15.04 -0.32 18.83
CA LEU A 310 14.81 0.59 17.70
C LEU A 310 14.99 2.05 18.12
N PRO A 311 15.71 2.88 17.35
CA PRO A 311 15.83 4.31 17.65
C PRO A 311 14.47 5.01 17.59
N PHE A 312 14.31 6.03 18.43
CA PHE A 312 13.08 6.82 18.53
C PHE A 312 12.70 7.47 17.19
N PRO A 313 11.42 7.49 16.80
CA PRO A 313 10.99 8.02 15.51
C PRO A 313 11.16 9.54 15.47
N ARG A 314 11.86 10.04 14.45
CA ARG A 314 12.01 11.49 14.15
C ARG A 314 11.04 12.01 13.07
N LYS A 315 10.22 11.10 12.51
CA LYS A 315 9.20 11.38 11.48
C LYS A 315 7.81 11.05 12.03
N CYS A 316 6.83 11.92 11.80
CA CYS A 316 5.45 11.68 12.19
C CYS A 316 4.86 10.45 11.46
N PRO A 317 3.76 9.84 11.97
CA PRO A 317 3.15 8.67 11.36
C PRO A 317 2.81 8.84 9.87
N ASN A 318 2.38 10.03 9.44
CA ASN A 318 2.00 10.30 8.05
C ASN A 318 3.21 10.33 7.11
N CYS A 319 4.36 10.91 7.52
CA CYS A 319 5.58 10.86 6.73
C CYS A 319 6.20 9.46 6.68
N ARG A 320 6.12 8.70 7.79
CA ARG A 320 6.46 7.27 7.80
C ARG A 320 5.58 6.50 6.80
N TYR A 321 4.26 6.75 6.80
CA TYR A 321 3.31 6.14 5.86
C TYR A 321 3.62 6.49 4.40
N LYS A 322 3.79 7.78 4.08
CA LYS A 322 4.10 8.20 2.70
C LYS A 322 5.40 7.54 2.20
N ARG A 323 6.46 7.52 3.00
CA ARG A 323 7.73 6.85 2.65
C ARG A 323 7.52 5.39 2.26
N ARG A 324 6.67 4.63 2.96
CA ARG A 324 6.34 3.24 2.58
C ARG A 324 5.49 3.16 1.33
N PHE A 325 4.49 4.03 1.23
CA PHE A 325 3.60 4.09 0.08
C PHE A 325 4.39 4.33 -1.21
N ASP A 326 5.39 5.22 -1.16
CA ASP A 326 6.30 5.56 -2.26
C ASP A 326 7.24 4.39 -2.68
N LEU A 327 7.32 3.30 -1.91
CA LEU A 327 8.02 2.07 -2.30
C LEU A 327 7.22 1.21 -3.29
N ARG A 328 5.93 1.50 -3.48
CA ARG A 328 5.08 0.81 -4.46
C ARG A 328 5.41 1.30 -5.87
N PRO A 329 5.31 0.44 -6.90
CA PRO A 329 5.35 0.90 -8.27
C PRO A 329 4.22 1.90 -8.55
N ALA A 330 4.49 2.86 -9.45
CA ALA A 330 3.51 3.88 -9.79
C ALA A 330 2.30 3.28 -10.54
N ARG A 331 1.12 3.89 -10.38
CA ARG A 331 -0.10 3.55 -11.14
C ARG A 331 -0.08 4.16 -12.54
N LYS A 332 0.98 3.85 -13.30
CA LYS A 332 1.18 4.24 -14.69
C LYS A 332 1.96 3.12 -15.38
N LEU A 333 1.68 2.93 -16.65
CA LEU A 333 2.42 1.99 -17.50
C LEU A 333 3.34 2.77 -18.44
N TRP A 334 4.50 2.16 -18.69
CA TRP A 334 5.49 2.60 -19.65
C TRP A 334 5.91 1.42 -20.51
N HIS A 335 5.97 1.66 -21.81
CA HIS A 335 6.48 0.71 -22.77
C HIS A 335 7.99 0.50 -22.59
N ARG A 336 8.44 -0.74 -22.38
CA ARG A 336 9.86 -1.09 -22.24
C ARG A 336 10.18 -2.43 -22.91
N ALA A 337 11.42 -2.55 -23.39
CA ALA A 337 12.02 -3.81 -23.82
C ALA A 337 12.66 -4.57 -22.65
N CYS A 338 12.72 -5.89 -22.75
CA CYS A 338 13.40 -6.76 -21.81
C CYS A 338 14.90 -6.42 -21.71
N MET A 339 15.40 -6.29 -20.48
CA MET A 339 16.81 -5.95 -20.22
C MET A 339 17.70 -7.19 -20.06
N CYS A 340 17.21 -8.39 -20.36
CA CYS A 340 17.99 -9.62 -20.28
C CYS A 340 18.97 -9.74 -21.44
N ASP A 341 20.26 -9.92 -21.13
CA ASP A 341 21.38 -10.13 -22.05
C ASP A 341 21.98 -11.55 -22.00
N LYS A 342 21.43 -12.41 -21.13
CA LYS A 342 21.92 -13.76 -20.87
C LYS A 342 21.42 -14.77 -21.90
N ASN A 343 22.20 -15.84 -22.11
CA ASN A 343 21.84 -16.91 -23.05
C ASN A 343 20.81 -17.87 -22.42
N HIS A 344 19.59 -17.85 -22.93
CA HIS A 344 18.51 -18.77 -22.57
C HIS A 344 18.15 -19.69 -23.74
N ILE A 345 17.36 -20.73 -23.50
CA ILE A 345 16.81 -21.58 -24.58
C ILE A 345 15.97 -20.74 -25.58
N SER A 346 15.36 -19.65 -25.11
CA SER A 346 14.46 -18.77 -25.87
C SER A 346 15.14 -17.62 -26.61
N HIS A 347 16.36 -17.22 -26.24
CA HIS A 347 17.14 -16.18 -26.94
C HIS A 347 18.63 -16.30 -26.61
N LYS A 348 19.49 -15.91 -27.56
CA LYS A 348 20.94 -15.80 -27.35
C LYS A 348 21.33 -14.33 -27.38
N GLY A 349 22.09 -13.87 -26.39
CA GLY A 349 22.32 -12.44 -26.17
C GLY A 349 21.04 -11.71 -25.72
N LYS A 350 20.82 -10.49 -26.22
CA LYS A 350 19.72 -9.62 -25.79
C LYS A 350 18.34 -10.22 -26.12
N CYS A 351 17.43 -10.17 -25.14
CA CYS A 351 16.03 -10.52 -25.31
C CYS A 351 15.27 -9.43 -26.08
N GLU A 352 14.52 -9.81 -27.11
CA GLU A 352 13.75 -8.89 -27.97
C GLU A 352 12.29 -8.69 -27.50
N VAL A 353 11.89 -9.26 -26.36
CA VAL A 353 10.51 -9.16 -25.85
C VAL A 353 10.24 -7.76 -25.30
N GLU A 354 9.20 -7.10 -25.82
CA GLU A 354 8.67 -5.82 -25.33
C GLU A 354 7.42 -6.03 -24.46
N PHE A 355 7.17 -5.11 -23.52
CA PHE A 355 6.04 -5.16 -22.60
C PHE A 355 5.73 -3.79 -21.99
N GLU A 356 4.50 -3.64 -21.50
CA GLU A 356 4.12 -2.55 -20.61
C GLU A 356 4.54 -2.86 -19.16
N THR A 357 5.06 -1.88 -18.45
CA THR A 357 5.47 -2.06 -17.05
C THR A 357 5.33 -0.80 -16.20
N CYS A 358 5.24 -0.96 -14.88
CA CYS A 358 5.16 0.11 -13.89
C CYS A 358 6.52 0.76 -13.51
N TYR A 359 7.61 0.36 -14.19
CA TYR A 359 8.93 0.99 -14.07
C TYR A 359 9.16 1.97 -15.22
N ALA A 360 9.11 3.27 -14.93
CA ALA A 360 9.35 4.34 -15.89
C ALA A 360 10.71 4.24 -16.62
N THR A 361 10.81 4.71 -17.86
CA THR A 361 12.00 4.52 -18.72
C THR A 361 13.29 5.12 -18.15
N GLU A 362 13.18 6.19 -17.36
CA GLU A 362 14.27 6.87 -16.65
C GLU A 362 14.75 6.14 -15.39
N ARG A 363 14.01 5.12 -14.92
CA ARG A 363 14.38 4.30 -13.76
C ARG A 363 15.49 3.31 -14.12
N LYS A 364 16.45 3.16 -13.18
CA LYS A 364 17.69 2.37 -13.34
C LYS A 364 17.49 0.86 -13.19
N GLU A 365 16.34 0.49 -12.62
CA GLU A 365 15.91 -0.87 -12.32
C GLU A 365 15.98 -1.78 -13.55
N LYS A 366 16.53 -2.99 -13.37
CA LYS A 366 16.58 -4.01 -14.42
C LYS A 366 15.23 -4.72 -14.48
N VAL A 367 14.51 -4.54 -15.58
CA VAL A 367 13.16 -5.13 -15.79
C VAL A 367 13.25 -6.24 -16.82
N TYR A 368 12.86 -7.45 -16.43
CA TYR A 368 12.88 -8.63 -17.28
C TYR A 368 11.44 -9.06 -17.63
N CYS A 369 11.23 -9.58 -18.84
CA CYS A 369 9.97 -10.24 -19.19
C CYS A 369 9.79 -11.51 -18.33
N GLU A 370 8.57 -12.01 -18.23
CA GLU A 370 8.22 -13.15 -17.35
C GLU A 370 9.14 -14.37 -17.53
N SER A 371 9.40 -14.76 -18.78
CA SER A 371 10.24 -15.94 -19.07
C SER A 371 11.69 -15.76 -18.60
N CYS A 372 12.25 -14.55 -18.76
CA CYS A 372 13.61 -14.24 -18.33
C CYS A 372 13.70 -14.05 -16.82
N TYR A 373 12.70 -13.42 -16.19
CA TYR A 373 12.61 -13.29 -14.73
C TYR A 373 12.59 -14.67 -14.08
N ASN A 374 11.70 -15.55 -14.55
CA ASN A 374 11.56 -16.88 -13.99
C ASN A 374 12.87 -17.70 -14.10
N LYS A 375 13.59 -17.64 -15.22
CA LYS A 375 14.87 -18.39 -15.39
C LYS A 375 16.06 -17.90 -14.56
N GLU A 376 15.97 -16.68 -14.05
CA GLU A 376 17.08 -16.01 -13.35
C GLU A 376 16.84 -15.84 -11.85
N VAL A 377 15.58 -16.03 -11.42
CA VAL A 377 15.11 -15.88 -10.04
C VAL A 377 14.56 -17.20 -9.47
N TYR A 378 14.21 -18.18 -10.32
CA TYR A 378 13.75 -19.53 -9.95
C TYR A 378 14.69 -20.59 -10.54
#